data_AF-A0AAD5B2E1-F1
#
_entry.id   AF-A0AAD5B2E1-F1
#
_cell.length_a   1.000
_cell.length_b   1.000
_cell.length_c   1.000
_cell.angle_alpha   90.00
_cell.angle_beta   90.00
_cell.angle_gamma   90.00
#
_symmetry.space_group_name_H-M   'P 1'
#
loop_
_entity.id
_entity.type
_entity.pdbx_description
1 polymer ?
#
loop_
_entity_poly.entity_id
_entity_poly.type
_entity_poly.pdbx_seq_one_letter_code
_entity_poly.pdbx_strand_id
1 'polypeptide(L)'
;MARMVVQQPQSVVVMNTSQSNQWSSGICDCCENIGDCCFAFWCFPCFACCTAKKFGECLCLPMLDGYGLIPPVTLAMRSTMRQRYGIEGSICNDCIYSFFCLSCVWCQMSREMKAREHSVMLVDSRSR
;
A
#
# COMPACT_ATOMS: atom_id res chain seq x y z
N MET A 1 -28.99 35.63 -0.81
CA MET A 1 -27.63 35.07 -0.86
C MET A 1 -27.77 33.55 -0.86
N ALA A 2 -27.52 32.88 -1.98
CA ALA A 2 -27.65 31.43 -2.09
C ALA A 2 -26.37 30.76 -1.57
N ARG A 3 -26.52 29.88 -0.56
CA ARG A 3 -25.42 29.08 -0.02
C ARG A 3 -25.21 27.88 -0.96
N MET A 4 -24.13 27.88 -1.73
CA MET A 4 -23.71 26.67 -2.45
C MET A 4 -23.26 25.64 -1.41
N VAL A 5 -24.05 24.58 -1.23
CA VAL A 5 -23.63 23.39 -0.49
C VAL A 5 -23.02 22.45 -1.52
N VAL A 6 -21.70 22.42 -1.60
CA VAL A 6 -20.96 21.44 -2.41
C VAL A 6 -21.05 20.11 -1.67
N GLN A 7 -21.93 19.22 -2.13
CA GLN A 7 -22.00 17.86 -1.62
C GLN A 7 -20.85 17.06 -2.23
N GLN A 8 -19.81 16.81 -1.44
CA GLN A 8 -18.72 15.93 -1.83
C GLN A 8 -19.26 14.51 -2.09
N PRO A 9 -18.83 13.84 -3.17
CA PRO A 9 -19.17 12.44 -3.37
C PRO A 9 -18.61 11.65 -2.19
N GLN A 10 -19.50 11.05 -1.39
CA GLN A 10 -19.08 10.11 -0.37
C GLN A 10 -18.41 8.95 -1.09
N SER A 11 -17.14 8.68 -0.76
CA SER A 11 -16.46 7.47 -1.22
C SER A 11 -17.24 6.29 -0.67
N VAL A 12 -18.03 5.64 -1.51
CA VAL A 12 -18.67 4.37 -1.18
C VAL A 12 -17.54 3.36 -1.02
N VAL A 13 -17.14 3.12 0.22
CA VAL A 13 -16.26 2.00 0.55
C VAL A 13 -17.13 0.76 0.45
N VAL A 14 -17.08 0.09 -0.71
CA VAL A 14 -17.67 -1.23 -0.86
C VAL A 14 -16.88 -2.16 0.06
N MET A 15 -17.38 -2.37 1.28
CA MET A 15 -16.81 -3.35 2.21
C MET A 15 -17.15 -4.74 1.70
N ASN A 16 -16.21 -5.36 0.99
CA ASN A 16 -16.28 -6.79 0.69
C ASN A 16 -16.11 -7.56 2.00
N THR A 17 -17.22 -8.09 2.53
CA THR A 17 -17.31 -8.86 3.79
C THR A 17 -16.63 -10.24 3.76
N SER A 18 -15.75 -10.48 2.79
CA SER A 18 -15.03 -11.76 2.59
C SER A 18 -13.50 -11.63 2.58
N GLN A 19 -12.97 -10.43 2.77
CA GLN A 19 -11.54 -10.21 2.96
C GLN A 19 -11.26 -9.83 4.41
N SER A 20 -10.34 -10.52 5.07
CA SER A 20 -9.87 -10.16 6.41
C SER A 20 -9.46 -8.69 6.44
N ASN A 21 -9.82 -7.95 7.50
CA ASN A 21 -9.36 -6.58 7.76
C ASN A 21 -7.86 -6.49 8.09
N GLN A 22 -7.06 -7.45 7.64
CA GLN A 22 -5.64 -7.59 7.91
C GLN A 22 -4.86 -7.65 6.61
N TRP A 23 -3.56 -7.36 6.69
CA TRP A 23 -2.63 -7.56 5.58
C TRP A 23 -2.68 -9.00 5.09
N SER A 24 -2.59 -9.19 3.77
CA SER A 24 -2.61 -10.53 3.16
C SER A 24 -1.35 -11.36 3.44
N SER A 25 -0.25 -10.71 3.83
CA SER A 25 1.03 -11.34 4.21
C SER A 25 1.68 -10.57 5.35
N GLY A 26 2.57 -11.22 6.09
CA GLY A 26 3.46 -10.59 7.05
C GLY A 26 4.53 -9.72 6.37
N ILE A 27 5.21 -8.89 7.16
CA ILE A 27 6.28 -8.01 6.66
C ILE A 27 7.48 -8.82 6.17
N CYS A 28 7.87 -9.86 6.93
CA CYS A 28 9.03 -10.69 6.63
C CYS A 28 8.72 -11.89 5.72
N ASP A 29 7.53 -11.97 5.12
CA ASP A 29 7.19 -13.01 4.12
C ASP A 29 7.85 -12.75 2.75
N CYS A 30 9.05 -12.17 2.76
CA CYS A 30 9.82 -11.81 1.58
C CYS A 30 10.23 -13.03 0.73
N CYS A 31 10.24 -14.22 1.34
CA CYS A 31 10.62 -15.47 0.69
C CYS A 31 9.59 -16.02 -0.30
N GLU A 32 8.34 -15.54 -0.28
CA GLU A 32 7.30 -16.01 -1.21
C GLU A 32 7.46 -15.44 -2.62
N ASN A 33 8.16 -14.31 -2.77
CA ASN A 33 8.44 -13.66 -4.06
C ASN A 33 9.90 -13.21 -4.14
N ILE A 34 10.80 -14.18 -4.36
CA ILE A 34 12.25 -13.97 -4.41
C ILE A 34 12.64 -12.88 -5.42
N GLY A 35 11.96 -12.79 -6.58
CA GLY A 35 12.25 -11.78 -7.59
C GLY A 35 12.04 -10.35 -7.10
N ASP A 36 10.90 -10.07 -6.47
CA ASP A 36 10.61 -8.74 -5.88
C ASP A 36 11.56 -8.45 -4.71
N CYS A 37 11.87 -9.46 -3.89
CA CYS A 37 12.82 -9.33 -2.77
C CYS A 37 14.23 -9.00 -3.26
N CYS A 38 14.73 -9.71 -4.28
CA CYS A 38 16.03 -9.45 -4.90
C CYS A 38 16.05 -8.07 -5.56
N PHE A 39 14.96 -7.65 -6.21
CA PHE A 39 14.88 -6.32 -6.81
C PHE A 39 14.85 -5.21 -5.76
N ALA A 40 14.07 -5.37 -4.68
CA ALA A 40 14.04 -4.47 -3.55
C ALA A 40 15.40 -4.38 -2.84
N PHE A 41 16.15 -5.48 -2.77
CA PHE A 41 17.49 -5.52 -2.18
C PHE A 41 18.55 -4.87 -3.08
N TRP A 42 18.52 -5.15 -4.39
CA TRP A 42 19.57 -4.75 -5.34
C TRP A 42 19.36 -3.34 -5.92
N CYS A 43 18.10 -2.89 -6.07
CA CYS A 43 17.77 -1.50 -6.36
C CYS A 43 16.49 -1.07 -5.60
N PHE A 44 16.62 -0.85 -4.30
CA PHE A 44 15.52 -0.33 -3.47
C PHE A 44 14.87 0.94 -4.05
N PRO A 45 15.65 1.97 -4.51
CA PRO A 45 15.08 3.15 -5.14
C PRO A 45 14.16 2.85 -6.32
N CYS A 46 14.62 1.99 -7.24
CA CYS A 46 13.86 1.62 -8.43
C CYS A 46 12.56 0.90 -8.03
N PHE A 47 12.67 -0.05 -7.10
CA PHE A 47 11.55 -0.83 -6.62
C PHE A 47 10.47 0.03 -5.96
N ALA A 48 10.86 0.94 -5.07
CA ALA A 48 9.94 1.84 -4.40
C ALA A 48 9.22 2.75 -5.40
N CYS A 49 9.96 3.35 -6.35
CA CYS A 49 9.38 4.17 -7.42
C CYS A 49 8.39 3.39 -8.29
N CYS A 50 8.73 2.18 -8.73
CA CYS A 50 7.83 1.32 -9.50
C CYS A 50 6.55 0.97 -8.72
N THR A 51 6.70 0.70 -7.42
CA THR A 51 5.59 0.35 -6.53
C THR A 51 4.67 1.55 -6.30
N ALA A 52 5.23 2.74 -6.07
CA ALA A 52 4.50 4.00 -5.98
C ALA A 52 3.68 4.31 -7.25
N LYS A 53 4.30 4.15 -8.43
CA LYS A 53 3.62 4.34 -9.71
C LYS A 53 2.43 3.39 -9.88
N LYS A 54 2.56 2.13 -9.47
CA LYS A 54 1.46 1.14 -9.51
C LYS A 54 0.32 1.51 -8.56
N PHE A 55 0.64 2.11 -7.41
CA PHE A 55 -0.38 2.61 -6.48
C PHE A 55 -1.14 3.84 -7.00
N GLY A 56 -0.60 4.51 -8.03
CA GLY A 56 -1.18 5.71 -8.66
C GLY A 56 -0.54 7.02 -8.20
N GLU A 57 0.60 6.95 -7.51
CA GLU A 57 1.33 8.12 -7.01
C GLU A 57 2.48 8.51 -7.94
N CYS A 58 3.04 9.71 -7.77
CA CYS A 58 4.16 10.15 -8.61
C CYS A 58 5.42 9.29 -8.36
N LEU A 59 6.10 8.96 -9.45
CA LEU A 59 7.21 8.00 -9.52
C LEU A 59 8.30 8.28 -8.48
N CYS A 60 8.65 9.55 -8.29
CA CYS A 60 9.82 9.94 -7.52
C CYS A 60 9.51 10.23 -6.05
N LEU A 61 8.25 10.14 -5.60
CA LEU A 61 7.91 10.38 -4.18
C LEU A 61 8.79 9.57 -3.22
N PRO A 62 9.05 8.27 -3.44
CA PRO A 62 9.85 7.47 -2.50
C PRO A 62 11.32 7.92 -2.38
N MET A 63 11.81 8.74 -3.32
CA MET A 63 13.17 9.32 -3.23
C MET A 63 13.28 10.38 -2.13
N LEU A 64 12.16 10.89 -1.62
CA LEU A 64 12.11 11.86 -0.52
C LEU A 64 12.31 11.21 0.86
N ASP A 65 12.31 9.87 0.95
CA ASP A 65 12.51 9.13 2.21
C ASP A 65 13.96 9.12 2.72
N GLY A 66 14.87 9.90 2.09
CA GLY A 66 16.31 9.91 2.39
C GLY A 66 16.75 10.61 3.69
N TYR A 67 15.85 11.29 4.41
CA TYR A 67 16.21 12.09 5.59
C TYR A 67 15.37 11.72 6.82
N GLY A 68 15.89 10.83 7.67
CA GLY A 68 15.39 10.61 9.03
C GLY A 68 15.18 9.15 9.43
N LEU A 69 14.86 8.95 10.71
CA LEU A 69 14.51 7.64 11.28
C LEU A 69 13.13 7.15 10.82
N ILE A 70 12.26 8.05 10.35
CA ILE A 70 10.91 7.72 9.91
C ILE A 70 10.78 8.17 8.45
N PRO A 71 10.67 7.24 7.49
CA PRO A 71 10.47 7.57 6.08
C PRO A 71 9.03 8.10 5.86
N PRO A 72 8.84 9.41 5.63
CA PRO A 72 7.52 10.03 5.62
C PRO A 72 6.63 9.56 4.46
N VAL A 73 7.21 9.28 3.29
CA VAL A 73 6.46 8.83 2.11
C VAL A 73 6.02 7.39 2.29
N THR A 74 6.89 6.53 2.80
CA THR A 74 6.51 5.15 3.16
C THR A 74 5.35 5.15 4.15
N LEU A 75 5.42 5.97 5.21
CA LEU A 75 4.34 6.06 6.21
C LEU A 75 3.04 6.56 5.60
N ALA A 76 3.11 7.61 4.77
CA ALA A 76 1.96 8.16 4.06
C ALA A 76 1.31 7.07 3.18
N MET A 77 2.07 6.43 2.30
CA MET A 77 1.52 5.39 1.42
C MET A 77 0.94 4.21 2.18
N ARG A 78 1.62 3.75 3.24
CA ARG A 78 1.13 2.64 4.07
C ARG A 78 -0.18 3.00 4.76
N SER A 79 -0.28 4.20 5.35
CA SER A 79 -1.51 4.66 5.99
C SER A 79 -2.66 4.82 4.99
N THR A 80 -2.39 5.40 3.80
CA THR A 80 -3.36 5.53 2.72
C THR A 80 -3.85 4.16 2.24
N MET A 81 -2.94 3.20 2.06
CA MET A 81 -3.29 1.83 1.67
C MET A 81 -4.21 1.17 2.70
N ARG A 82 -3.92 1.33 3.99
CA ARG A 82 -4.75 0.79 5.08
C ARG A 82 -6.13 1.43 5.12
N GLN A 83 -6.23 2.73 4.90
CA GLN A 83 -7.51 3.41 4.77
C GLN A 83 -8.28 2.95 3.54
N ARG A 84 -7.61 2.81 2.39
CA ARG A 84 -8.22 2.43 1.11
C ARG A 84 -8.72 0.99 1.08
N TYR A 85 -8.01 0.07 1.73
CA TYR A 85 -8.34 -1.35 1.76
C TYR A 85 -9.02 -1.81 3.06
N GLY A 86 -9.27 -0.91 4.03
CA GLY A 86 -9.92 -1.25 5.29
C GLY A 86 -9.07 -2.13 6.22
N ILE A 87 -7.75 -1.96 6.25
CA ILE A 87 -6.82 -2.75 7.04
C ILE A 87 -6.62 -2.16 8.45
N GLU A 88 -6.90 -2.94 9.49
CA GLU A 88 -6.80 -2.59 10.91
C GLU A 88 -5.36 -2.39 11.41
N GLY A 89 -5.21 -1.66 12.52
CA GLY A 89 -3.91 -1.27 13.12
C GLY A 89 -3.74 0.25 13.36
N SER A 90 -2.54 0.71 13.67
CA SER A 90 -2.25 2.13 14.00
C SER A 90 -1.07 2.71 13.20
N ILE A 91 -1.00 4.04 13.11
CA ILE A 91 0.15 4.76 12.54
C ILE A 91 1.44 4.44 13.31
N CYS A 92 1.35 4.25 14.63
CA CYS A 92 2.49 3.87 15.46
C CYS A 92 3.12 2.54 14.99
N ASN A 93 2.29 1.53 14.74
CA ASN A 93 2.76 0.26 14.18
C ASN A 93 3.41 0.46 12.81
N ASP A 94 2.79 1.29 11.96
CA ASP A 94 3.32 1.59 10.63
C ASP A 94 4.71 2.28 10.70
N CYS A 95 4.93 3.17 11.67
CA CYS A 95 6.24 3.77 11.94
C CYS A 95 7.28 2.71 12.37
N ILE A 96 6.94 1.86 13.34
CA ILE A 96 7.85 0.84 13.87
C ILE A 96 8.30 -0.12 12.76
N TYR A 97 7.35 -0.58 11.95
CA TYR A 97 7.64 -1.49 10.86
C TYR A 97 8.45 -0.84 9.74
N SER A 98 8.13 0.42 9.39
CA SER A 98 8.88 1.18 8.38
C SER A 98 10.31 1.48 8.83
N PHE A 99 10.53 1.67 10.13
CA PHE A 99 11.85 1.83 10.71
C PHE A 99 12.65 0.51 10.72
N PHE A 100 12.03 -0.61 11.08
CA PHE A 100 12.71 -1.89 11.24
C PHE A 100 13.23 -2.46 9.92
N CYS A 101 12.37 -2.52 8.88
CA CYS A 101 12.77 -2.99 7.56
C CYS A 101 11.96 -2.30 6.47
N LEU A 102 12.53 -1.23 5.92
CA LEU A 102 11.88 -0.44 4.87
C LEU A 102 11.58 -1.29 3.62
N SER A 103 12.55 -2.07 3.15
CA SER A 103 12.40 -2.93 1.97
C SER A 103 11.28 -3.96 2.15
N CYS A 104 11.20 -4.59 3.32
CA CYS A 104 10.17 -5.57 3.65
C CYS A 104 8.77 -4.94 3.64
N VAL A 105 8.63 -3.72 4.18
CA VAL A 105 7.37 -2.97 4.17
C VAL A 105 6.92 -2.67 2.75
N TRP A 106 7.81 -2.20 1.88
CA TRP A 106 7.49 -1.98 0.46
C TRP A 106 7.13 -3.27 -0.27
N CYS A 107 7.80 -4.38 0.04
CA CYS A 107 7.44 -5.69 -0.50
C CYS A 107 6.03 -6.12 -0.06
N GLN A 108 5.70 -5.97 1.22
CA GLN A 108 4.36 -6.26 1.75
C GLN A 108 3.30 -5.42 1.03
N MET A 109 3.52 -4.12 0.87
CA MET A 109 2.60 -3.23 0.15
C MET A 109 2.45 -3.60 -1.33
N SER A 110 3.54 -3.99 -1.99
CA SER A 110 3.50 -4.46 -3.38
C SER A 110 2.67 -5.74 -3.53
N ARG A 111 2.87 -6.73 -2.63
CA ARG A 111 2.06 -7.96 -2.60
C ARG A 111 0.59 -7.66 -2.33
N GLU A 112 0.32 -6.75 -1.39
CA GLU A 112 -1.03 -6.34 -1.05
C GLU A 112 -1.76 -5.75 -2.27
N MET A 113 -1.12 -4.86 -3.03
CA MET A 113 -1.71 -4.34 -4.27
C MET A 113 -2.07 -5.45 -5.25
N LYS A 114 -1.14 -6.38 -5.49
CA LYS A 114 -1.36 -7.52 -6.40
C LYS A 114 -2.52 -8.40 -5.92
N ALA A 115 -2.57 -8.73 -4.62
CA ALA A 115 -3.62 -9.57 -4.05
C ALA A 115 -5.01 -8.93 -4.22
N ARG A 116 -5.12 -7.61 -4.00
CA ARG A 116 -6.39 -6.90 -4.15
C ARG A 116 -6.78 -6.73 -5.63
N GLU A 117 -5.83 -6.46 -6.53
CA GLU A 117 -6.06 -6.41 -7.99
C GLU A 117 -6.61 -7.74 -8.53
N HIS A 118 -5.99 -8.87 -8.16
CA HIS A 118 -6.44 -10.19 -8.56
C HIS A 118 -7.86 -10.50 -8.03
N SER A 119 -8.18 -10.07 -6.81
CA SER A 119 -9.53 -10.27 -6.25
C SER A 119 -10.61 -9.50 -7.01
N VAL A 120 -10.31 -8.31 -7.52
CA VAL A 120 -11.25 -7.53 -8.36
C VAL A 120 -11.49 -8.22 -9.70
N MET A 121 -10.43 -8.72 -10.36
CA MET A 121 -10.57 -9.43 -11.63
C MET A 121 -11.36 -10.74 -11.51
N LEU A 122 -11.17 -11.50 -10.41
CA LEU A 122 -11.93 -12.73 -10.18
C LEU A 122 -13.43 -12.46 -9.98
N VAL A 123 -13.79 -11.35 -9.33
CA VAL A 123 -15.20 -10.96 -9.16
C VAL A 123 -15.82 -10.56 -10.50
N ASP A 124 -15.11 -9.79 -11.34
CA ASP A 124 -15.59 -9.44 -12.69
C ASP A 124 -15.83 -10.70 -13.55
N SER A 125 -14.93 -11.68 -13.49
CA SER A 125 -15.06 -12.93 -14.24
C SER A 125 -16.22 -13.82 -13.77
N ARG A 126 -16.61 -13.74 -12.50
CA ARG A 126 -17.75 -14.48 -11.94
C ARG A 126 -19.09 -13.77 -12.18
N SER A 127 -19.06 -12.48 -12.54
CA SER A 127 -20.26 -11.68 -12.78
C SER A 127 -20.70 -11.66 -14.25
N ARG A 128 -19.99 -12.38 -15.14
CA ARG A 128 -20.35 -12.57 -16.56
C ARG A 128 -20.93 -13.95 -16.83
#